data_AF-A0A6P1ZFH6-F1
#
_entry.id   AF-A0A6P1ZFH6-F1
#
_cell.length_a   1.000
_cell.length_b   1.000
_cell.length_c   1.000
_cell.angle_alpha   90.00
_cell.angle_beta   90.00
_cell.angle_gamma   90.00
#
_symmetry.space_group_name_H-M   'P 1'
#
loop_
_entity.id
_entity.type
_entity.pdbx_description
1 polymer ?
#
loop_
_entity_poly.entity_id
_entity_poly.type
_entity_poly.pdbx_seq_one_letter_code
_entity_poly.pdbx_strand_id
1 'polypeptide(L)'
;MMPMDSNKPRKWWLAGLLSLLVPGVGQVYNGQLVKGIVLFILSRVLTPIAFILLNNHFTFVLMASVLAVGAAYRFGVVIDAIAVASRYRFGYVLKKYNSAVLYVVFLLGGFSVGALGSHLTHLYIAQAYTIPSGSNIPTLNIGDCILVDMTSRHPRAGDFIAFKNPKNSAQDLVKRVVAVGGDTVEIRDKVLWRNGEPVEESYVIHTDKRRLAGPRDNFGPVTVPADQYFVLGDNRDESHDSRFLGFVDQPAVRGTVTFIYWSEDPASDEVRWDRIGTRVR
;
A
#
# COMPACT_ATOMS: atom_id res chain seq x y z
N MET A 1 42.22 17.00 -42.81
CA MET A 1 41.63 18.24 -42.24
C MET A 1 40.26 17.86 -41.67
N MET A 2 40.12 17.72 -40.35
CA MET A 2 38.80 17.45 -39.75
C MET A 2 37.98 18.75 -39.80
N PRO A 3 36.71 18.70 -40.24
CA PRO A 3 35.90 19.92 -40.34
C PRO A 3 35.72 20.56 -38.97
N MET A 4 35.95 21.88 -38.89
CA MET A 4 35.83 22.70 -37.67
C MET A 4 34.42 22.67 -37.03
N ASP A 5 33.43 22.06 -37.69
CA ASP A 5 32.03 22.01 -37.29
C ASP A 5 31.65 20.87 -36.33
N SER A 6 32.63 20.09 -35.86
CA SER A 6 32.39 18.89 -35.03
C SER A 6 32.37 19.15 -33.52
N ASN A 7 32.79 20.34 -33.07
CA ASN A 7 32.83 20.67 -31.65
C ASN A 7 31.44 21.11 -31.16
N LYS A 8 30.81 20.27 -30.33
CA LYS A 8 29.51 20.55 -29.71
C LYS A 8 29.62 20.41 -28.19
N PRO A 9 29.99 21.47 -27.47
CA PRO A 9 30.19 21.42 -26.02
C PRO A 9 28.92 20.94 -25.30
N ARG A 10 29.10 20.18 -24.23
CA ARG A 10 27.98 19.62 -23.46
C ARG A 10 27.45 20.65 -22.47
N LYS A 11 26.13 20.82 -22.41
CA LYS A 11 25.47 21.68 -21.42
C LYS A 11 25.24 20.86 -20.15
N TRP A 12 25.83 21.27 -19.03
CA TRP A 12 25.75 20.55 -17.76
C TRP A 12 24.31 20.41 -17.26
N TRP A 13 23.51 21.48 -17.37
CA TRP A 13 22.10 21.47 -16.94
C TRP A 13 21.25 20.51 -17.78
N LEU A 14 21.56 20.38 -19.07
CA LEU A 14 20.85 19.47 -19.96
C LEU A 14 21.20 18.02 -19.64
N ALA A 15 22.47 17.71 -19.35
CA ALA A 15 22.88 16.39 -18.89
C ALA A 15 22.18 16.03 -17.57
N GLY A 16 22.09 16.97 -16.63
CA GLY A 16 21.36 16.82 -15.38
C GLY A 16 19.88 16.56 -15.60
N LEU A 17 19.20 17.36 -16.43
CA LEU A 17 17.79 17.21 -16.76
C LEU A 17 17.49 15.86 -17.42
N LEU A 18 18.28 15.48 -18.43
CA LEU A 18 18.13 14.18 -19.11
C LEU A 18 18.30 13.02 -18.11
N SER A 19 19.31 13.11 -17.24
CA SER A 19 19.50 12.12 -16.19
C SER A 19 18.41 12.14 -15.14
N LEU A 20 17.80 13.28 -14.81
CA LEU A 20 16.68 13.42 -13.85
C LEU A 20 15.36 12.87 -14.42
N LEU A 21 15.14 12.98 -15.72
CA LEU A 21 14.00 12.35 -16.39
C LEU A 21 14.19 10.83 -16.42
N VAL A 22 15.33 10.36 -16.94
CA VAL A 22 15.60 8.92 -17.06
C VAL A 22 17.06 8.64 -16.68
N PRO A 23 17.31 7.79 -15.65
CA PRO A 23 18.66 7.45 -15.23
C PRO A 23 19.50 6.92 -16.40
N GLY A 24 20.73 7.41 -16.54
CA GLY A 24 21.67 7.00 -17.59
C GLY A 24 21.65 7.85 -18.87
N VAL A 25 20.60 8.60 -19.16
CA VAL A 25 20.49 9.36 -20.42
C VAL A 25 21.48 10.53 -20.48
N GLY A 26 21.71 11.23 -19.37
CA GLY A 26 22.74 12.28 -19.32
C GLY A 26 24.15 11.75 -19.53
N GLN A 27 24.43 10.52 -19.08
CA GLN A 27 25.70 9.84 -19.35
C GLN A 27 25.84 9.47 -20.84
N VAL A 28 24.77 9.00 -21.50
CA VAL A 28 24.77 8.81 -22.96
C VAL A 28 25.00 10.13 -23.69
N TYR A 29 24.36 11.22 -23.24
CA TYR A 29 24.54 12.57 -23.78
C TYR A 29 26.00 13.05 -23.70
N ASN A 30 26.69 12.71 -22.61
CA ASN A 30 28.10 12.99 -22.38
C ASN A 30 29.06 12.02 -23.10
N GLY A 31 28.55 11.10 -23.90
CA GLY A 31 29.37 10.14 -24.64
C GLY A 31 29.81 8.91 -23.85
N GLN A 32 29.19 8.63 -22.72
CA GLN A 32 29.43 7.43 -21.89
C GLN A 32 28.30 6.40 -22.08
N LEU A 33 28.21 5.80 -23.28
CA LEU A 33 27.11 4.92 -23.66
C LEU A 33 26.96 3.71 -22.71
N VAL A 34 28.05 2.99 -22.45
CA VAL A 34 28.02 1.79 -21.59
C VAL A 34 27.54 2.15 -20.17
N LYS A 35 28.09 3.22 -19.59
CA LYS A 35 27.68 3.70 -18.27
C LYS A 35 26.20 4.11 -18.26
N GLY A 36 25.75 4.78 -19.31
CA GLY A 36 24.35 5.15 -19.47
C GLY A 36 23.40 3.95 -19.54
N ILE A 37 23.75 2.91 -20.32
CA ILE A 37 22.99 1.66 -20.39
C ILE A 37 22.95 0.96 -19.02
N VAL A 38 24.08 0.84 -18.33
CA VAL A 38 24.15 0.19 -17.02
C VAL A 38 23.29 0.91 -16.00
N LEU A 39 23.40 2.25 -15.89
CA LEU A 39 22.58 3.04 -14.97
C LEU A 39 21.08 2.98 -15.32
N PHE A 40 20.75 2.93 -16.61
CA PHE A 40 19.40 2.72 -17.08
C PHE A 40 18.85 1.37 -16.64
N ILE A 41 19.54 0.26 -16.95
CA ILE A 41 19.12 -1.11 -16.58
C ILE A 41 19.05 -1.28 -15.06
N LEU A 42 20.06 -0.82 -14.32
CA LEU A 42 20.10 -0.91 -12.87
C LEU A 42 18.88 -0.22 -12.25
N SER A 43 18.50 0.94 -12.78
CA SER A 43 17.29 1.64 -12.34
C SER A 43 15.98 0.98 -12.76
N ARG A 44 16.00 0.05 -13.72
CA ARG A 44 14.83 -0.78 -14.07
C ARG A 44 14.70 -2.01 -13.18
N VAL A 45 15.79 -2.45 -12.55
CA VAL A 45 15.80 -3.62 -11.67
C VAL A 45 15.63 -3.23 -10.20
N LEU A 46 16.30 -2.17 -9.73
CA LEU A 46 16.24 -1.74 -8.33
C LEU A 46 14.84 -1.26 -7.92
N THR A 47 14.13 -0.51 -8.77
CA THR A 47 12.79 -0.01 -8.46
C THR A 47 11.76 -1.12 -8.20
N PRO A 48 11.61 -2.15 -9.07
CA PRO A 48 10.68 -3.25 -8.78
C PRO A 48 11.14 -4.12 -7.62
N ILE A 49 12.44 -4.36 -7.42
CA ILE A 49 12.93 -5.08 -6.24
C ILE A 49 12.59 -4.32 -4.96
N ALA A 50 12.86 -3.01 -4.92
CA ALA A 50 12.45 -2.14 -3.83
C ALA A 50 10.95 -2.24 -3.55
N PHE A 51 10.13 -2.22 -4.60
CA PHE A 51 8.68 -2.38 -4.46
C PHE A 51 8.27 -3.75 -3.89
N ILE A 52 8.85 -4.85 -4.39
CA ILE A 52 8.59 -6.21 -3.89
C ILE A 52 9.00 -6.35 -2.42
N LEU A 53 10.15 -5.79 -2.05
CA LEU A 53 10.63 -5.78 -0.67
C LEU A 53 9.67 -5.03 0.26
N LEU A 54 9.14 -3.90 -0.20
CA LEU A 54 8.11 -3.16 0.53
C LEU A 54 6.82 -3.98 0.70
N ASN A 55 6.43 -4.74 -0.32
CA ASN A 55 5.23 -5.56 -0.26
C ASN A 55 5.31 -6.72 0.75
N ASN A 56 6.50 -7.32 0.94
CA ASN A 56 6.64 -8.53 1.74
C ASN A 56 6.98 -8.28 3.23
N HIS A 57 7.55 -7.12 3.57
CA HIS A 57 7.95 -6.78 4.95
C HIS A 57 7.65 -5.32 5.29
N PHE A 58 6.38 -4.92 5.14
CA PHE A 58 5.92 -3.53 5.26
C PHE A 58 6.17 -2.95 6.67
N THR A 59 7.30 -2.27 6.84
CA THR A 59 7.60 -1.42 8.01
C THR A 59 7.89 -0.01 7.54
N PHE A 60 7.49 1.00 8.30
CA PHE A 60 7.77 2.40 7.99
C PHE A 60 9.26 2.66 7.79
N VAL A 61 10.11 2.06 8.63
CA VAL A 61 11.58 2.16 8.53
C VAL A 61 12.10 1.60 7.22
N LEU A 62 11.59 0.44 6.77
CA LEU A 62 11.96 -0.12 5.47
C LEU A 62 11.55 0.81 4.33
N MET A 63 10.35 1.39 4.39
CA MET A 63 9.86 2.33 3.38
C MET A 63 10.69 3.60 3.31
N ALA A 64 10.95 4.24 4.44
CA ALA A 64 11.81 5.40 4.52
C ALA A 64 13.23 5.09 4.00
N SER A 65 13.78 3.91 4.35
CA SER A 65 15.10 3.48 3.91
C SER A 65 15.16 3.26 2.40
N VAL A 66 14.18 2.57 1.82
CA VAL A 66 14.09 2.31 0.38
C VAL A 66 13.94 3.62 -0.40
N LEU A 67 13.10 4.54 0.06
CA LEU A 67 12.94 5.85 -0.55
C LEU A 67 14.22 6.69 -0.46
N ALA A 68 14.89 6.68 0.70
CA ALA A 68 16.15 7.40 0.90
C ALA A 68 17.26 6.85 -0.02
N VAL A 69 17.42 5.53 -0.11
CA VAL A 69 18.39 4.88 -1.00
C VAL A 69 18.06 5.17 -2.47
N GLY A 70 16.78 5.08 -2.86
CA GLY A 70 16.32 5.41 -4.20
C GLY A 70 16.61 6.87 -4.57
N ALA A 71 16.35 7.80 -3.65
CA ALA A 71 16.66 9.22 -3.82
C ALA A 71 18.18 9.46 -3.92
N ALA A 72 18.99 8.87 -3.03
CA ALA A 72 20.44 8.99 -3.07
C ALA A 72 21.02 8.47 -4.38
N TYR A 73 20.55 7.32 -4.87
CA TYR A 73 20.90 6.80 -6.20
C TYR A 73 20.53 7.80 -7.29
N ARG A 74 19.32 8.37 -7.24
CA ARG A 74 18.84 9.34 -8.24
C ARG A 74 19.71 10.58 -8.29
N PHE A 75 20.00 11.17 -7.14
CA PHE A 75 20.85 12.35 -7.02
C PHE A 75 22.27 12.05 -7.47
N GLY A 76 22.84 10.91 -7.08
CA GLY A 76 24.18 10.48 -7.52
C GLY A 76 24.31 10.40 -9.04
N VAL A 77 23.31 9.81 -9.73
CA VAL A 77 23.29 9.72 -11.20
C VAL A 77 23.20 11.11 -11.87
N VAL A 78 22.45 12.03 -11.29
CA VAL A 78 22.31 13.41 -11.81
C VAL A 78 23.61 14.19 -11.60
N ILE A 79 24.18 14.15 -10.39
CA ILE A 79 25.44 14.81 -10.06
C ILE A 79 26.57 14.30 -10.97
N ASP A 80 26.66 12.99 -11.18
CA ASP A 80 27.63 12.39 -12.08
C ASP A 80 27.50 12.91 -13.52
N ALA A 81 26.27 12.99 -14.05
CA ALA A 81 26.02 13.51 -15.39
C ALA A 81 26.42 14.99 -15.50
N ILE A 82 26.11 15.81 -14.50
CA ILE A 82 26.48 17.23 -14.45
C ILE A 82 28.00 17.39 -14.38
N ALA A 83 28.66 16.65 -13.49
CA ALA A 83 30.09 16.73 -13.28
C ALA A 83 30.88 16.35 -14.55
N VAL A 84 30.47 15.28 -15.23
CA VAL A 84 31.09 14.85 -16.49
C VAL A 84 30.83 15.86 -17.61
N ALA A 85 29.59 16.35 -17.75
CA ALA A 85 29.25 17.35 -18.77
C ALA A 85 30.05 18.64 -18.60
N SER A 86 30.27 19.06 -17.35
CA SER A 86 31.04 20.26 -17.01
C SER A 86 32.51 20.15 -17.42
N ARG A 87 33.08 18.94 -17.50
CA ARG A 87 34.43 18.70 -18.04
C ARG A 87 34.49 18.82 -19.57
N TYR A 88 33.38 18.57 -20.27
CA TYR A 88 33.25 18.71 -21.72
C TYR A 88 32.72 20.07 -22.17
N ARG A 89 32.88 21.10 -21.32
CA ARG A 89 32.39 22.46 -21.57
C ARG A 89 33.10 23.17 -22.73
N PHE A 90 34.33 22.76 -23.04
CA PHE A 90 35.18 23.45 -24.02
C PHE A 90 35.47 22.64 -25.30
N GLY A 91 35.10 21.36 -25.34
CA GLY A 91 35.42 20.48 -26.46
C GLY A 91 34.73 19.13 -26.38
N TYR A 92 33.78 18.83 -27.28
CA TYR A 92 33.22 17.49 -27.41
C TYR A 92 32.87 17.16 -28.87
N VAL A 93 33.36 16.02 -29.34
CA VAL A 93 33.05 15.49 -30.67
C VAL A 93 31.89 14.51 -30.56
N LEU A 94 30.83 14.74 -31.34
CA LEU A 94 29.67 13.85 -31.38
C LEU A 94 30.07 12.44 -31.83
N LYS A 95 29.57 11.43 -31.10
CA LYS A 95 29.66 10.03 -31.50
C LYS A 95 28.42 9.66 -32.33
N LYS A 96 28.52 8.60 -33.15
CA LYS A 96 27.43 8.15 -34.05
C LYS A 96 26.10 7.91 -33.34
N TYR A 97 26.15 7.47 -32.09
CA TYR A 97 24.97 7.18 -31.28
C TYR A 97 24.37 8.40 -30.58
N ASN A 98 25.00 9.59 -30.62
CA ASN A 98 24.41 10.82 -30.09
C ASN A 98 23.32 11.36 -31.04
N SER A 99 22.32 10.53 -31.33
CA SER A 99 21.19 10.84 -32.22
C SER A 99 19.92 11.08 -31.41
N ALA A 100 19.00 11.89 -31.97
CA ALA A 100 17.70 12.14 -31.36
C ALA A 100 16.92 10.82 -31.13
N VAL A 101 17.00 9.89 -32.08
CA VAL A 101 16.35 8.57 -32.00
C VAL A 101 16.76 7.81 -30.75
N LEU A 102 18.05 7.77 -30.42
CA LEU A 102 18.51 7.03 -29.23
C LEU A 102 17.96 7.64 -27.94
N TYR A 103 17.95 8.97 -27.82
CA TYR A 103 17.36 9.62 -26.64
C TYR A 103 15.87 9.34 -26.53
N VAL A 104 15.13 9.40 -27.65
CA VAL A 104 13.70 9.05 -27.69
C VAL A 104 13.47 7.59 -27.27
N VAL A 105 14.29 6.64 -27.73
CA VAL A 105 14.18 5.23 -27.33
C VAL A 105 14.39 5.07 -25.82
N PHE A 106 15.39 5.72 -25.23
CA PHE A 106 15.62 5.70 -23.78
C PHE A 106 14.47 6.35 -23.01
N LEU A 107 13.93 7.47 -23.50
CA LEU A 107 12.80 8.16 -22.87
C LEU A 107 11.54 7.28 -22.93
N LEU A 108 11.18 6.76 -24.11
CA LEU A 108 10.03 5.86 -24.28
C LEU A 108 10.19 4.59 -23.44
N GLY A 109 11.37 3.97 -23.43
CA GLY A 109 11.67 2.82 -22.58
C GLY A 109 11.62 3.14 -21.07
N GLY A 110 11.90 4.38 -20.69
CA GLY A 110 11.74 4.86 -19.31
C GLY A 110 10.26 5.02 -18.92
N PHE A 111 9.45 5.63 -19.79
CA PHE A 111 8.03 5.89 -19.52
C PHE A 111 7.15 4.65 -19.64
N SER A 112 7.41 3.74 -20.60
CA SER A 112 6.60 2.54 -20.79
C SER A 112 6.67 1.57 -19.60
N VAL A 113 7.85 1.45 -18.96
CA VAL A 113 8.03 0.62 -17.76
C VAL A 113 7.39 1.28 -16.53
N GLY A 114 7.46 2.61 -16.41
CA GLY A 114 6.80 3.34 -15.32
C GLY A 114 5.27 3.24 -15.39
N ALA A 115 4.70 3.37 -16.59
CA ALA A 115 3.27 3.20 -16.83
C ALA A 115 2.80 1.76 -16.58
N LEU A 116 3.58 0.75 -17.01
CA LEU A 116 3.27 -0.65 -16.74
C LEU A 116 3.36 -0.97 -15.24
N GLY A 117 4.38 -0.48 -14.54
CA GLY A 117 4.51 -0.64 -13.09
C GLY A 117 3.38 0.04 -12.30
N SER A 118 3.01 1.27 -12.68
CA SER A 118 1.86 1.98 -12.12
C SER A 118 0.54 1.25 -12.39
N HIS A 119 0.33 0.78 -13.62
CA HIS A 119 -0.86 0.01 -13.96
C HIS A 119 -0.95 -1.29 -13.15
N LEU A 120 0.15 -2.04 -13.01
CA LEU A 120 0.18 -3.27 -12.21
C LEU A 120 -0.01 -3.02 -10.70
N THR A 121 0.43 -1.88 -10.17
CA THR A 121 0.25 -1.53 -8.75
C THR A 121 -1.15 -1.03 -8.44
N HIS A 122 -1.79 -0.28 -9.35
CA HIS A 122 -3.20 0.07 -9.25
C HIS A 122 -4.15 -1.12 -9.36
N LEU A 123 -3.65 -2.25 -9.87
CA LEU A 123 -4.53 -3.31 -10.33
C LEU A 123 -4.96 -4.30 -9.23
N TYR A 124 -4.16 -4.68 -8.22
CA TYR A 124 -4.58 -5.85 -7.41
C TYR A 124 -4.11 -5.97 -5.96
N ILE A 125 -3.30 -5.06 -5.39
CA ILE A 125 -2.60 -5.42 -4.14
C ILE A 125 -3.15 -4.71 -2.90
N ALA A 126 -3.40 -3.40 -2.95
CA ALA A 126 -3.83 -2.68 -1.76
C ALA A 126 -4.78 -1.52 -2.04
N GLN A 127 -5.78 -1.34 -1.17
CA GLN A 127 -6.73 -0.23 -1.22
C GLN A 127 -6.77 0.51 0.12
N ALA A 128 -6.82 1.84 0.06
CA ALA A 128 -6.89 2.71 1.24
C ALA A 128 -8.34 3.02 1.62
N TYR A 129 -8.66 2.98 2.91
CA TYR A 129 -9.97 3.33 3.47
C TYR A 129 -9.79 4.25 4.68
N THR A 130 -10.73 5.17 4.90
CA THR A 130 -10.86 5.94 6.15
C THR A 130 -11.96 5.35 7.01
N ILE A 131 -11.75 5.25 8.32
CA ILE A 131 -12.71 4.73 9.30
C ILE A 131 -13.63 5.86 9.75
N PRO A 132 -14.93 5.84 9.39
CA PRO A 132 -15.85 6.94 9.69
C PRO A 132 -16.66 6.73 10.97
N SER A 133 -16.58 5.54 11.60
CA SER A 133 -17.45 5.17 12.73
C SER A 133 -16.71 4.42 13.84
N GLY A 134 -17.19 4.56 15.08
CA GLY A 134 -16.56 4.01 16.29
C GLY A 134 -16.87 2.54 16.58
N SER A 135 -17.38 1.79 15.62
CA SER A 135 -17.86 0.41 15.83
C SER A 135 -16.75 -0.63 16.06
N ASN A 136 -15.50 -0.24 15.84
CA ASN A 136 -14.31 -1.09 16.01
C ASN A 136 -13.29 -0.47 16.98
N ILE A 137 -13.69 0.54 17.76
CA ILE A 137 -12.89 1.06 18.87
C ILE A 137 -12.73 -0.07 19.91
N PRO A 138 -11.55 -0.25 20.53
CA PRO A 138 -10.36 0.61 20.47
C PRO A 138 -9.36 0.27 19.35
N THR A 139 -9.58 -0.83 18.63
CA THR A 139 -8.65 -1.31 17.61
C THR A 139 -8.56 -0.35 16.43
N LEU A 140 -9.70 0.12 15.92
CA LEU A 140 -9.81 1.12 14.86
C LEU A 140 -10.62 2.31 15.34
N ASN A 141 -9.99 3.47 15.38
CA ASN A 141 -10.60 4.73 15.79
C ASN A 141 -11.16 5.48 14.59
N ILE A 142 -12.16 6.33 14.83
CA ILE A 142 -12.68 7.25 13.82
C ILE A 142 -11.53 8.12 13.32
N GLY A 143 -11.39 8.33 12.01
CA GLY A 143 -10.28 9.09 11.42
C GLY A 143 -8.99 8.30 11.20
N ASP A 144 -8.94 7.01 11.58
CA ASP A 144 -7.87 6.13 11.11
C ASP A 144 -7.99 5.91 9.60
N CYS A 145 -6.88 5.98 8.89
CA CYS A 145 -6.76 5.51 7.52
C CYS A 145 -6.01 4.18 7.50
N ILE A 146 -6.67 3.17 6.96
CA ILE A 146 -6.20 1.78 6.92
C ILE A 146 -5.85 1.35 5.50
N LEU A 147 -4.91 0.41 5.41
CA LEU A 147 -4.61 -0.26 4.15
C LEU A 147 -5.18 -1.69 4.14
N VAL A 148 -5.92 -2.01 3.10
CA VAL A 148 -6.56 -3.31 2.88
C VAL A 148 -5.81 -4.08 1.79
N ASP A 149 -5.36 -5.29 2.10
CA ASP A 149 -4.77 -6.24 1.15
C ASP A 149 -5.88 -6.94 0.34
N MET A 150 -5.95 -6.60 -0.95
CA MET A 150 -6.98 -7.08 -1.88
C MET A 150 -6.67 -8.48 -2.45
N THR A 151 -5.49 -9.02 -2.13
CA THR A 151 -5.07 -10.37 -2.54
C THR A 151 -5.48 -11.44 -1.53
N SER A 152 -5.84 -11.05 -0.30
CA SER A 152 -6.28 -11.97 0.74
C SER A 152 -7.59 -12.66 0.37
N ARG A 153 -7.53 -13.99 0.17
CA ARG A 153 -8.68 -14.81 -0.28
C ARG A 153 -9.41 -15.53 0.85
N HIS A 154 -8.72 -15.83 1.95
CA HIS A 154 -9.26 -16.64 3.04
C HIS A 154 -8.93 -16.02 4.41
N PRO A 155 -9.63 -14.93 4.77
CA PRO A 155 -9.56 -14.39 6.13
C PRO A 155 -9.81 -15.47 7.18
N ARG A 156 -9.08 -15.38 8.28
CA ARG A 156 -9.21 -16.28 9.44
C ARG A 156 -9.85 -15.53 10.60
N ALA A 157 -10.29 -16.27 11.60
CA ALA A 157 -10.73 -15.65 12.84
C ALA A 157 -9.61 -14.79 13.45
N GLY A 158 -9.97 -13.60 13.90
CA GLY A 158 -9.06 -12.54 14.33
C GLY A 158 -8.82 -11.49 13.24
N ASP A 159 -8.87 -11.84 11.96
CA ASP A 159 -8.58 -10.87 10.89
C ASP A 159 -9.70 -9.81 10.77
N PHE A 160 -9.32 -8.57 10.46
CA PHE A 160 -10.28 -7.56 10.03
C PHE A 160 -10.48 -7.63 8.53
N ILE A 161 -11.74 -7.59 8.09
CA ILE A 161 -12.07 -7.60 6.66
C ILE A 161 -12.84 -6.34 6.27
N ALA A 162 -12.53 -5.82 5.09
CA ALA A 162 -13.41 -4.88 4.39
C ALA A 162 -14.33 -5.68 3.47
N PHE A 163 -15.63 -5.43 3.52
CA PHE A 163 -16.62 -6.16 2.74
C PHE A 163 -17.79 -5.27 2.33
N LYS A 164 -18.46 -5.65 1.25
CA LYS A 164 -19.61 -4.91 0.74
C LYS A 164 -20.79 -5.03 1.71
N ASN A 165 -21.39 -3.91 2.10
CA ASN A 165 -22.55 -3.92 2.99
C ASN A 165 -23.76 -4.57 2.28
N PRO A 166 -24.37 -5.64 2.84
CA PRO A 166 -25.51 -6.31 2.22
C PRO A 166 -26.76 -5.44 2.15
N LYS A 167 -26.90 -4.44 3.04
CA LYS A 167 -28.05 -3.51 3.05
C LYS A 167 -27.85 -2.28 2.17
N ASN A 168 -26.60 -1.91 1.87
CA ASN A 168 -26.29 -0.74 1.04
C ASN A 168 -24.99 -0.95 0.25
N SER A 169 -25.13 -1.37 -1.01
CA SER A 169 -24.01 -1.70 -1.89
C SER A 169 -23.04 -0.55 -2.18
N ALA A 170 -23.42 0.70 -1.90
CA ALA A 170 -22.56 1.87 -2.07
C ALA A 170 -21.58 2.09 -0.90
N GLN A 171 -21.70 1.29 0.18
CA GLN A 171 -20.87 1.38 1.36
C GLN A 171 -20.15 0.06 1.62
N ASP A 172 -18.85 0.12 1.84
CA ASP A 172 -18.09 -1.00 2.41
C ASP A 172 -18.08 -0.86 3.95
N LEU A 173 -18.09 -2.00 4.66
CA LEU A 173 -17.97 -2.09 6.11
C LEU A 173 -16.65 -2.77 6.47
N VAL A 174 -16.14 -2.43 7.64
CA VAL A 174 -14.95 -3.07 8.23
C VAL A 174 -15.36 -3.70 9.55
N LYS A 175 -15.09 -5.00 9.71
CA LYS A 175 -15.39 -5.77 10.94
C LYS A 175 -14.35 -6.87 11.15
N ARG A 176 -14.26 -7.36 12.39
CA ARG A 176 -13.40 -8.49 12.74
C ARG A 176 -14.13 -9.79 12.46
N VAL A 177 -13.46 -10.72 11.78
CA VAL A 177 -13.92 -12.10 11.63
C VAL A 177 -13.75 -12.80 12.97
N VAL A 178 -14.83 -13.28 13.56
CA VAL A 178 -14.75 -14.05 14.81
C VAL A 178 -14.92 -15.55 14.59
N ALA A 179 -15.55 -15.93 13.47
CA ALA A 179 -15.73 -17.31 13.05
C ALA A 179 -15.79 -17.45 11.53
N VAL A 180 -15.37 -18.61 11.03
CA VAL A 180 -15.32 -18.98 9.61
C VAL A 180 -16.25 -20.15 9.34
N GLY A 181 -16.49 -20.49 8.07
CA GLY A 181 -17.36 -21.61 7.69
C GLY A 181 -17.06 -22.90 8.44
N GLY A 182 -18.12 -23.52 8.99
CA GLY A 182 -18.07 -24.71 9.84
C GLY A 182 -18.08 -24.43 11.34
N ASP A 183 -17.67 -23.23 11.77
CA ASP A 183 -17.73 -22.86 13.18
C ASP A 183 -19.18 -22.66 13.67
N THR A 184 -19.46 -23.04 14.91
CA THR A 184 -20.70 -22.65 15.62
C THR A 184 -20.43 -21.46 16.52
N VAL A 185 -21.22 -20.40 16.37
CA VAL A 185 -21.14 -19.17 17.13
C VAL A 185 -22.35 -19.01 18.02
N GLU A 186 -22.10 -18.64 19.27
CA GLU A 186 -23.12 -18.25 20.22
C GLU A 186 -22.62 -17.06 21.05
N ILE A 187 -23.51 -16.18 21.47
CA ILE A 187 -23.21 -15.11 22.42
C ILE A 187 -24.13 -15.33 23.62
N ARG A 188 -23.55 -15.42 24.81
CA ARG A 188 -24.27 -15.59 26.08
C ARG A 188 -23.87 -14.47 27.00
N ASP A 189 -24.81 -13.62 27.38
CA ASP A 189 -24.56 -12.50 28.30
C ASP A 189 -23.30 -11.68 27.92
N LYS A 190 -23.21 -11.29 26.65
CA LYS A 190 -22.09 -10.55 26.02
C LYS A 190 -20.79 -11.35 25.79
N VAL A 191 -20.68 -12.59 26.26
CA VAL A 191 -19.51 -13.45 26.03
C VAL A 191 -19.68 -14.20 24.71
N LEU A 192 -18.68 -14.13 23.83
CA LEU A 192 -18.63 -14.93 22.61
C LEU A 192 -18.20 -16.36 22.94
N TRP A 193 -18.94 -17.33 22.41
CA TRP A 193 -18.62 -18.74 22.42
C TRP A 193 -18.44 -19.22 20.99
N ARG A 194 -17.35 -19.94 20.71
CA ARG A 194 -17.07 -20.54 19.41
C ARG A 194 -16.81 -22.02 19.59
N ASN A 195 -17.57 -22.85 18.89
CA ASN A 195 -17.50 -24.32 18.97
C ASN A 195 -17.66 -24.86 20.40
N GLY A 196 -18.51 -24.22 21.21
CA GLY A 196 -18.81 -24.64 22.58
C GLY A 196 -17.84 -24.10 23.64
N GLU A 197 -16.77 -23.41 23.25
CA GLU A 197 -15.78 -22.83 24.16
C GLU A 197 -15.87 -21.29 24.21
N PRO A 198 -15.73 -20.65 25.39
CA PRO A 198 -15.70 -19.20 25.48
C PRO A 198 -14.42 -18.66 24.81
N VAL A 199 -14.57 -17.59 24.03
CA VAL A 199 -13.45 -16.92 23.36
C VAL A 199 -12.95 -15.78 24.25
N GLU A 200 -11.63 -15.75 24.50
CA GLU A 200 -10.99 -14.64 25.18
C GLU A 200 -10.75 -13.49 24.19
N GLU A 201 -11.33 -12.32 24.46
CA GLU A 201 -11.34 -11.18 23.55
C GLU A 201 -10.84 -9.91 24.25
N SER A 202 -9.52 -9.80 24.44
CA SER A 202 -8.90 -8.65 25.11
C SER A 202 -9.07 -7.31 24.39
N TYR A 203 -9.44 -7.35 23.10
CA TYR A 203 -9.70 -6.17 22.26
C TYR A 203 -11.15 -5.67 22.36
N VAL A 204 -12.06 -6.41 22.99
CA VAL A 204 -13.50 -6.08 23.02
C VAL A 204 -13.80 -5.05 24.11
N ILE A 205 -14.68 -4.10 23.79
CA ILE A 205 -15.28 -3.21 24.76
C ILE A 205 -16.81 -3.36 24.81
N HIS A 206 -17.34 -3.24 26.02
CA HIS A 206 -18.76 -3.14 26.30
C HIS A 206 -19.04 -1.81 26.99
N THR A 207 -19.64 -0.87 26.25
CA THR A 207 -19.97 0.46 26.75
C THR A 207 -21.26 0.46 27.58
N ASP A 208 -22.15 -0.50 27.37
CA ASP A 208 -23.39 -0.67 28.12
C ASP A 208 -23.25 -1.81 29.14
N LYS A 209 -23.30 -1.47 30.43
CA LYS A 209 -23.18 -2.44 31.53
C LYS A 209 -24.40 -3.36 31.67
N ARG A 210 -25.53 -3.02 31.06
CA ARG A 210 -26.76 -3.82 31.13
C ARG A 210 -26.64 -5.03 30.22
N ARG A 211 -27.27 -6.14 30.61
CA ARG A 211 -27.48 -7.32 29.75
C ARG A 211 -28.90 -7.27 29.20
N LEU A 212 -29.02 -7.29 27.88
CA LEU A 212 -30.30 -7.29 27.18
C LEU A 212 -30.63 -8.70 26.68
N ALA A 213 -31.91 -9.06 26.64
CA ALA A 213 -32.33 -10.37 26.14
C ALA A 213 -32.16 -10.53 24.61
N GLY A 214 -31.93 -9.43 23.88
CA GLY A 214 -31.89 -9.43 22.42
C GLY A 214 -30.56 -9.88 21.81
N PRO A 215 -30.51 -9.99 20.46
CA PRO A 215 -29.35 -10.48 19.69
C PRO A 215 -28.06 -9.70 19.91
N ARG A 216 -28.13 -8.49 20.48
CA ARG A 216 -26.95 -7.71 20.87
C ARG A 216 -26.09 -8.46 21.89
N ASP A 217 -26.72 -8.99 22.94
CA ASP A 217 -26.02 -9.58 24.10
C ASP A 217 -26.26 -11.09 24.21
N ASN A 218 -27.27 -11.63 23.51
CA ASN A 218 -27.63 -13.04 23.50
C ASN A 218 -28.00 -13.48 22.07
N PHE A 219 -27.15 -14.28 21.43
CA PHE A 219 -27.29 -14.65 20.01
C PHE A 219 -26.95 -16.12 19.77
N GLY A 220 -27.67 -16.76 18.85
CA GLY A 220 -27.38 -18.14 18.44
C GLY A 220 -27.88 -19.19 19.44
N PRO A 221 -27.34 -20.42 19.37
CA PRO A 221 -26.22 -20.85 18.53
C PRO A 221 -26.57 -20.90 17.03
N VAL A 222 -25.60 -20.55 16.16
CA VAL A 222 -25.71 -20.73 14.71
C VAL A 222 -24.40 -21.28 14.13
N THR A 223 -24.49 -22.15 13.13
CA THR A 223 -23.31 -22.62 12.39
C THR A 223 -23.08 -21.74 11.18
N VAL A 224 -21.86 -21.23 11.03
CA VAL A 224 -21.45 -20.42 9.87
C VAL A 224 -21.42 -21.33 8.64
N PRO A 225 -22.17 -21.01 7.57
CA PRO A 225 -22.13 -21.79 6.34
C PRO A 225 -20.73 -21.83 5.73
N ALA A 226 -20.48 -22.84 4.88
CA ALA A 226 -19.26 -22.90 4.09
C ALA A 226 -19.09 -21.61 3.26
N ASP A 227 -17.83 -21.17 3.11
CA ASP A 227 -17.47 -19.96 2.36
C ASP A 227 -18.13 -18.66 2.84
N GLN A 228 -18.52 -18.62 4.12
CA GLN A 228 -19.04 -17.43 4.79
C GLN A 228 -18.29 -17.12 6.09
N TYR A 229 -18.48 -15.90 6.57
CA TYR A 229 -17.86 -15.38 7.78
C TYR A 229 -18.92 -14.82 8.74
N PHE A 230 -18.71 -15.03 10.04
CA PHE A 230 -19.42 -14.29 11.07
C PHE A 230 -18.50 -13.20 11.60
N VAL A 231 -18.94 -11.94 11.48
CA VAL A 231 -18.13 -10.77 11.82
C VAL A 231 -18.76 -9.96 12.93
N LEU A 232 -17.93 -9.42 13.81
CA LEU A 232 -18.33 -8.54 14.92
C LEU A 232 -17.49 -7.27 14.93
N GLY A 233 -18.06 -6.19 15.47
CA GLY A 233 -17.27 -5.02 15.86
C GLY A 233 -16.65 -5.20 17.23
N ASP A 234 -15.48 -4.62 17.43
CA ASP A 234 -14.79 -4.64 18.74
C ASP A 234 -15.54 -3.79 19.78
N ASN A 235 -16.24 -2.74 19.33
CA ASN A 235 -17.20 -2.00 20.14
C ASN A 235 -18.56 -2.69 20.08
N ARG A 236 -18.75 -3.71 20.92
CA ARG A 236 -19.84 -4.68 20.82
C ARG A 236 -21.23 -4.07 20.96
N ASP A 237 -21.35 -3.02 21.76
CA ASP A 237 -22.65 -2.41 22.04
C ASP A 237 -23.04 -1.35 21.00
N GLU A 238 -22.06 -0.87 20.21
CA GLU A 238 -22.21 0.19 19.20
C GLU A 238 -21.84 -0.32 17.78
N SER A 239 -22.12 -1.59 17.51
CA SER A 239 -21.79 -2.23 16.24
C SER A 239 -22.99 -2.93 15.62
N HIS A 240 -23.34 -2.49 14.41
CA HIS A 240 -24.27 -3.19 13.54
C HIS A 240 -23.48 -4.15 12.63
N ASP A 241 -23.43 -5.42 13.03
CA ASP A 241 -22.59 -6.48 12.47
C ASP A 241 -23.39 -7.78 12.24
N SER A 242 -22.77 -8.97 12.17
CA SER A 242 -23.45 -10.21 11.80
C SER A 242 -24.62 -10.60 12.71
N ARG A 243 -24.68 -10.08 13.95
CA ARG A 243 -25.85 -10.24 14.83
C ARG A 243 -27.15 -9.68 14.23
N PHE A 244 -27.03 -8.71 13.30
CA PHE A 244 -28.15 -8.00 12.67
C PHE A 244 -28.13 -8.04 11.13
N LEU A 245 -26.94 -8.26 10.55
CA LEU A 245 -26.71 -8.30 9.10
C LEU A 245 -26.73 -9.72 8.53
N GLY A 246 -26.53 -10.75 9.38
CA GLY A 246 -26.28 -12.11 8.94
C GLY A 246 -24.81 -12.36 8.58
N PHE A 247 -24.56 -13.48 7.91
CA PHE A 247 -23.21 -13.88 7.50
C PHE A 247 -22.70 -13.05 6.32
N VAL A 248 -21.38 -12.98 6.20
CA VAL A 248 -20.70 -12.31 5.08
C VAL A 248 -20.20 -13.37 4.10
N ASP A 249 -20.71 -13.32 2.87
CA ASP A 249 -20.26 -14.17 1.77
C ASP A 249 -18.79 -13.89 1.41
N GLN A 250 -17.98 -14.93 1.19
CA GLN A 250 -16.60 -14.77 0.75
C GLN A 250 -16.47 -13.90 -0.53
N PRO A 251 -17.33 -14.03 -1.55
CA PRO A 251 -17.35 -13.09 -2.69
C PRO A 251 -17.62 -11.62 -2.36
N ALA A 252 -18.24 -11.32 -1.21
CA ALA A 252 -18.49 -9.95 -0.77
C ALA A 252 -17.28 -9.31 -0.08
N VAL A 253 -16.28 -10.11 0.29
CA VAL A 253 -15.04 -9.64 0.92
C VAL A 253 -14.15 -8.95 -0.11
N ARG A 254 -13.73 -7.72 0.20
CA ARG A 254 -12.79 -6.93 -0.60
C ARG A 254 -11.35 -7.34 -0.32
N GLY A 255 -11.03 -7.54 0.95
CA GLY A 255 -9.68 -7.86 1.41
C GLY A 255 -9.55 -7.80 2.92
N THR A 256 -8.31 -7.97 3.40
CA THR A 256 -7.97 -7.98 4.83
C THR A 256 -7.26 -6.71 5.23
N VAL A 257 -7.66 -6.11 6.35
CA VAL A 257 -7.01 -4.91 6.89
C VAL A 257 -5.64 -5.27 7.44
N THR A 258 -4.63 -4.47 7.08
CA THR A 258 -3.22 -4.77 7.40
C THR A 258 -2.66 -3.86 8.49
N PHE A 259 -2.63 -2.55 8.25
CA PHE A 259 -2.12 -1.55 9.19
C PHE A 259 -2.81 -0.20 9.02
N ILE A 260 -2.68 0.63 10.05
CA ILE A 260 -3.07 2.03 10.04
C ILE A 260 -1.91 2.84 9.45
N TYR A 261 -2.10 3.49 8.29
CA TYR A 261 -1.03 4.27 7.65
C TYR A 261 -1.10 5.77 7.98
N TRP A 262 -2.26 6.24 8.45
CA TRP A 262 -2.46 7.60 8.95
C TRP A 262 -3.54 7.57 10.03
N SER A 263 -3.48 8.47 11.00
CA SER A 263 -4.51 8.60 12.02
C SER A 263 -4.58 10.04 12.50
N GLU A 264 -5.77 10.62 12.40
CA GLU A 264 -6.05 11.99 12.79
C GLU A 264 -7.40 12.01 13.52
N ASP A 265 -7.47 12.71 14.65
CA ASP A 265 -8.73 12.94 15.36
C ASP A 265 -9.56 14.01 14.65
N PRO A 266 -10.69 13.65 14.00
CA PRO A 266 -11.51 14.63 13.30
C PRO A 266 -12.18 15.64 14.24
N ALA A 267 -12.16 15.43 15.56
CA ALA A 267 -12.68 16.39 16.52
C ALA A 267 -11.66 17.50 16.88
N SER A 268 -10.37 17.20 16.80
CA SER A 268 -9.29 18.09 17.24
C SER A 268 -8.28 18.44 16.14
N ASP A 269 -8.36 17.79 14.98
CA ASP A 269 -7.38 17.80 13.89
C ASP A 269 -5.95 17.38 14.33
N GLU A 270 -5.84 16.68 15.46
CA GLU A 270 -4.56 16.20 15.99
C GLU A 270 -4.15 14.86 15.37
N VAL A 271 -2.88 14.79 14.94
CA VAL A 271 -2.28 13.57 14.40
C VAL A 271 -1.92 12.62 15.55
N ARG A 272 -2.42 11.38 15.46
CA ARG A 272 -2.17 10.30 16.43
C ARG A 272 -0.98 9.45 16.01
N TRP A 273 0.22 9.97 16.27
CA TRP A 273 1.50 9.38 15.85
C TRP A 273 1.73 7.95 16.33
N ASP A 274 1.22 7.60 17.51
CA ASP A 274 1.33 6.26 18.12
C ASP A 274 0.56 5.19 17.34
N ARG A 275 -0.43 5.59 16.53
CA ARG A 275 -1.25 4.67 15.73
C ARG A 275 -0.66 4.40 14.35
N ILE A 276 0.17 5.30 13.83
CA ILE A 276 0.74 5.19 12.49
C ILE A 276 1.74 4.02 12.43
N GLY A 277 1.50 3.10 11.51
CA GLY A 277 2.28 1.87 11.35
C GLY A 277 1.81 0.70 12.21
N THR A 278 0.78 0.89 13.05
CA THR A 278 0.23 -0.18 13.90
C THR A 278 -0.43 -1.24 13.03
N ARG A 279 0.01 -2.49 13.21
CA ARG A 279 -0.59 -3.65 12.55
C ARG A 279 -1.94 -3.95 13.19
N VAL A 280 -2.96 -4.07 12.34
CA VAL A 280 -4.30 -4.44 12.79
C VAL A 280 -4.36 -5.97 12.90
N ARG A 281 -4.69 -6.47 14.08
CA ARG A 281 -4.82 -7.89 14.40
C ARG A 281 -5.95 -8.12 15.39
#